data_AF-A0A202DHJ5-F1
#
_entry.id   AF-A0A202DHJ5-F1
#
_cell.length_a   1.000
_cell.length_b   1.000
_cell.length_c   1.000
_cell.angle_alpha   90.00
_cell.angle_beta   90.00
_cell.angle_gamma   90.00
#
_symmetry.space_group_name_H-M   'P 1'
#
loop_
_entity.id
_entity.type
_entity.pdbx_description
1 polymer ?
#
loop_
_entity_poly.entity_id
_entity_poly.type
_entity_poly.pdbx_seq_one_letter_code
_entity_poly.pdbx_strand_id
1 'polypeptide(L)'
;MGISREVVYLWRREDSDFSMKFDEINSEITERLEASAFQRAVEGVEKDIYYKGIRIGFTRDYSDVLTMFLLKARNPEKYNPTAREKEIAQEVSREISTKVAAVIKSVIPDVCPECRNTFPFKNTIANKLHQLSTEV
;
A
#
# COMPACT_ATOMS: atom_id res chain seq x y z
N MET A 1 -31.97 -4.14 -14.73
CA MET A 1 -31.12 -3.06 -15.29
C MET A 1 -29.77 -3.18 -14.63
N GLY A 2 -28.69 -3.21 -15.40
CA GLY A 2 -27.35 -3.36 -14.85
C GLY A 2 -26.34 -2.68 -15.76
N ILE A 3 -25.68 -1.67 -15.23
CA ILE A 3 -24.47 -1.12 -15.83
C ILE A 3 -23.32 -1.95 -15.28
N SER A 4 -22.45 -2.45 -16.16
CA SER A 4 -21.30 -3.24 -15.71
C SER A 4 -20.26 -2.35 -15.03
N ARG A 5 -19.47 -2.91 -14.12
CA ARG A 5 -18.46 -2.15 -13.38
C ARG A 5 -17.41 -1.53 -14.32
N GLU A 6 -17.14 -2.21 -15.43
CA GLU A 6 -16.22 -1.78 -16.48
C GLU A 6 -16.70 -0.49 -17.14
N VAL A 7 -18.01 -0.38 -17.42
CA VAL A 7 -18.61 0.83 -18.00
C VAL A 7 -18.49 2.02 -17.03
N VAL A 8 -18.69 1.80 -15.73
CA VAL A 8 -18.53 2.84 -14.70
C VAL A 8 -17.08 3.37 -14.66
N TYR A 9 -16.09 2.47 -14.73
CA TYR A 9 -14.69 2.90 -14.77
C TYR A 9 -14.29 3.53 -16.10
N LEU A 10 -14.93 3.14 -17.21
CA LEU A 10 -14.75 3.83 -18.48
C LEU A 10 -15.20 5.30 -18.37
N TRP A 11 -16.41 5.54 -17.84
CA TRP A 11 -16.93 6.89 -17.62
C TRP A 11 -16.04 7.70 -16.68
N ARG A 12 -15.50 7.09 -15.62
CA ARG A 12 -14.52 7.75 -14.74
C ARG A 12 -13.25 8.20 -15.48
N ARG A 13 -12.83 7.50 -16.53
CA ARG A 13 -11.65 7.90 -17.31
C ARG A 13 -11.94 8.94 -18.38
N GLU A 14 -13.12 8.88 -18.99
CA GLU A 14 -13.46 9.69 -20.17
C GLU A 14 -14.20 10.99 -19.84
N ASP A 15 -14.87 11.06 -18.70
CA ASP A 15 -15.65 12.22 -18.24
C ASP A 15 -15.06 12.78 -16.93
N SER A 16 -14.50 13.98 -17.00
CA SER A 16 -13.88 14.65 -15.85
C SER A 16 -14.88 15.05 -14.78
N ASP A 17 -16.09 15.46 -15.16
CA ASP A 17 -17.13 15.88 -14.22
C ASP A 17 -17.67 14.66 -13.48
N PHE A 18 -17.84 13.55 -14.19
CA PHE A 18 -18.17 12.26 -13.59
C PHE A 18 -17.06 11.80 -12.65
N SER A 19 -15.79 11.87 -13.05
CA SER A 19 -14.66 11.47 -12.20
C SER A 19 -14.64 12.24 -10.89
N MET A 20 -14.82 13.56 -10.95
CA MET A 20 -14.81 14.41 -9.76
C MET A 20 -15.92 14.04 -8.79
N LYS A 21 -17.17 13.90 -9.27
CA LYS A 21 -18.32 13.49 -8.44
C LYS A 21 -18.16 12.07 -7.90
N PHE A 22 -17.60 11.17 -8.70
CA PHE A 22 -17.33 9.81 -8.28
C PHE A 22 -16.32 9.79 -7.12
N ASP A 23 -15.26 10.58 -7.22
CA ASP A 23 -14.22 10.66 -6.19
C ASP A 23 -14.75 11.32 -4.91
N GLU A 24 -15.55 12.38 -5.05
CA GLU A 24 -16.24 13.05 -3.94
C GLU A 24 -17.12 12.06 -3.15
N ILE A 25 -17.98 11.31 -3.84
CA ILE A 25 -18.85 10.32 -3.20
C ILE A 25 -18.04 9.20 -2.52
N ASN A 26 -16.95 8.74 -3.14
CA ASN A 26 -16.10 7.72 -2.52
C ASN A 26 -15.38 8.25 -1.28
N SER A 27 -14.99 9.53 -1.26
CA SER A 27 -14.44 10.17 -0.06
C SER A 27 -15.47 10.20 1.06
N GLU A 28 -16.69 10.67 0.77
CA GLU A 28 -17.79 10.72 1.75
C GLU A 28 -18.13 9.32 2.30
N ILE A 29 -18.19 8.31 1.43
CA ILE A 29 -18.43 6.92 1.85
C ILE A 29 -17.30 6.42 2.74
N THR A 30 -16.05 6.72 2.37
CA THR A 30 -14.87 6.35 3.17
C THR A 30 -14.94 6.98 4.57
N GLU A 31 -15.21 8.28 4.66
CA GLU A 31 -15.35 9.00 5.94
C GLU A 31 -16.44 8.38 6.82
N ARG A 32 -17.59 8.02 6.25
CA ARG A 32 -18.68 7.35 6.97
C ARG A 32 -18.28 5.96 7.45
N LEU A 33 -17.53 5.21 6.65
CA LEU A 33 -17.02 3.89 7.04
C LEU A 33 -16.00 4.02 8.17
N GLU A 34 -15.10 5.00 8.11
CA GLU A 34 -14.12 5.28 9.15
C GLU A 34 -14.78 5.68 10.47
N ALA A 35 -15.78 6.57 10.42
CA ALA A 35 -16.55 6.97 11.60
C ALA A 35 -17.25 5.77 12.24
N SER A 36 -17.89 4.91 11.44
CA SER A 36 -18.52 3.69 11.95
C SER A 36 -17.49 2.70 12.52
N ALA A 37 -16.34 2.54 11.87
CA ALA A 37 -15.27 1.68 12.35
C ALA A 37 -14.73 2.18 13.69
N PHE A 38 -14.52 3.50 13.83
CA PHE A 38 -14.11 4.14 15.07
C PHE A 38 -15.13 3.92 16.17
N GLN A 39 -16.42 4.16 15.88
CA GLN A 39 -17.49 3.95 16.85
C GLN A 39 -17.51 2.50 17.36
N ARG A 40 -17.44 1.53 16.45
CA ARG A 40 -17.43 0.10 16.82
C ARG A 40 -16.19 -0.33 17.58
N ALA A 41 -15.04 0.29 17.29
CA ALA A 41 -13.78 0.03 17.97
C ALA A 41 -13.76 0.63 19.38
N VAL A 42 -14.24 1.87 19.54
CA VAL A 42 -14.08 2.67 20.77
C VAL A 42 -15.31 2.64 21.66
N GLU A 43 -16.51 2.77 21.09
CA GLU A 43 -17.77 2.80 21.85
C GLU A 43 -18.42 1.43 21.97
N GLY A 44 -18.10 0.52 21.03
CA GLY A 44 -18.65 -0.84 20.97
C GLY A 44 -20.10 -0.88 20.46
N VAL A 45 -20.63 -2.09 20.25
CA VAL A 45 -22.01 -2.32 19.82
C VAL A 45 -22.74 -3.14 20.86
N GLU A 46 -23.91 -2.67 21.27
CA GLU A 46 -24.77 -3.43 22.19
C GLU A 46 -25.43 -4.60 21.47
N LYS A 47 -25.32 -5.78 22.07
CA LYS A 47 -25.97 -7.01 21.64
C LYS A 47 -26.83 -7.55 22.76
N ASP A 48 -28.10 -7.79 22.43
CA ASP A 48 -29.04 -8.37 23.36
C ASP A 48 -28.71 -9.85 23.62
N ILE A 49 -28.79 -10.22 24.90
CA ILE A 49 -28.60 -11.60 25.35
C ILE A 49 -29.98 -12.21 25.61
N TYR A 50 -30.28 -13.30 24.93
CA TYR A 50 -31.52 -14.06 25.10
C TYR A 50 -31.25 -15.42 25.75
N TYR A 51 -32.11 -15.79 26.69
CA TYR A 51 -32.15 -17.13 27.26
C TYR A 51 -33.58 -17.66 27.21
N LYS A 52 -33.78 -18.80 26.57
CA LYS A 52 -35.11 -19.41 26.35
C LYS A 52 -36.14 -18.45 25.74
N GLY A 53 -35.71 -17.62 24.78
CA GLY A 53 -36.58 -16.64 24.10
C GLY A 53 -36.86 -15.36 24.89
N ILE A 54 -36.35 -15.24 26.12
CA ILE A 54 -36.51 -14.05 26.96
C ILE A 54 -35.21 -13.24 26.93
N ARG A 55 -35.31 -11.93 26.66
CA ARG A 55 -34.18 -11.00 26.78
C ARG A 55 -33.80 -10.88 28.25
N ILE A 56 -32.59 -11.34 28.60
CA ILE A 56 -32.09 -11.36 29.97
C ILE A 56 -31.05 -10.26 30.24
N GLY A 57 -30.60 -9.55 29.20
CA GLY A 57 -29.66 -8.44 29.33
C GLY A 57 -29.08 -8.01 27.99
N PHE A 58 -27.98 -7.27 28.05
CA PHE A 58 -27.18 -6.89 26.89
C PHE A 58 -25.69 -6.98 27.24
N THR A 59 -24.87 -7.25 26.24
CA THR A 59 -23.41 -7.08 26.28
C THR A 59 -23.01 -5.98 25.31
N ARG A 60 -21.87 -5.37 25.53
CA ARG A 60 -21.28 -4.39 24.61
C ARG A 60 -20.00 -4.98 24.04
N ASP A 61 -20.03 -5.25 22.74
CA ASP A 61 -18.91 -5.86 22.02
C ASP A 61 -18.07 -4.79 21.37
N TYR A 62 -16.79 -4.74 21.72
CA TYR A 62 -15.78 -3.92 21.06
C TYR A 62 -15.09 -4.73 19.97
N SER A 63 -14.66 -4.06 18.91
CA SER A 63 -13.95 -4.71 17.81
C SER A 63 -12.45 -4.47 17.89
N ASP A 64 -11.73 -5.37 18.55
CA ASP A 64 -10.26 -5.31 18.64
C ASP A 64 -9.58 -5.31 17.27
N VAL A 65 -10.19 -5.99 16.28
CA VAL A 65 -9.72 -6.00 14.90
C VAL A 65 -9.79 -4.59 14.30
N LEU A 66 -10.91 -3.88 14.46
CA LEU A 66 -11.04 -2.50 13.98
C LEU A 66 -10.11 -1.56 14.75
N THR A 67 -9.96 -1.73 16.06
CA THR A 67 -8.99 -0.99 16.87
C THR A 67 -7.57 -1.14 16.33
N MET A 68 -7.14 -2.38 16.09
CA MET A 68 -5.84 -2.69 15.49
C MET A 68 -5.67 -2.06 14.09
N PHE A 69 -6.72 -2.13 13.26
CA PHE A 69 -6.69 -1.57 11.91
C PHE A 69 -6.54 -0.05 11.92
N LEU A 70 -7.30 0.64 12.78
CA LEU A 70 -7.24 2.09 12.96
C LEU A 70 -5.88 2.54 13.52
N LEU A 71 -5.31 1.80 14.48
CA LEU A 71 -3.97 2.08 15.01
C LEU A 71 -2.89 1.95 13.93
N LYS A 72 -2.93 0.89 13.13
CA LYS A 72 -2.02 0.67 11.99
C LYS A 72 -2.13 1.76 10.94
N ALA A 73 -3.34 2.22 10.63
CA ALA A 73 -3.55 3.31 9.68
C ALA A 73 -3.03 4.65 10.22
N ARG A 74 -3.26 4.95 11.51
CA ARG A 74 -2.94 6.27 12.10
C ARG A 74 -1.49 6.43 12.53
N ASN A 75 -0.81 5.35 12.89
CA ASN A 75 0.62 5.36 13.20
C ASN A 75 1.29 4.06 12.71
N PRO A 76 1.50 3.94 11.38
CA PRO A 76 2.06 2.74 10.78
C PRO A 76 3.49 2.46 11.26
N GLU A 77 4.32 3.48 11.50
CA GLU A 77 5.69 3.27 12.01
C GLU A 77 5.73 2.50 13.33
N LYS A 78 4.76 2.77 14.22
CA LYS A 78 4.67 2.12 15.53
C LYS A 78 3.92 0.79 15.49
N TYR A 79 2.84 0.69 14.72
CA TYR A 79 1.90 -0.43 14.78
C TYR A 79 1.94 -1.36 13.56
N ASN A 80 2.66 -1.01 12.50
CA ASN A 80 2.83 -1.80 11.28
C ASN A 80 4.31 -2.15 11.04
N PRO A 81 4.85 -3.18 11.71
CA PRO A 81 6.27 -3.53 11.60
C PRO A 81 6.72 -3.83 10.17
N THR A 82 5.84 -4.38 9.33
CA THR A 82 6.16 -4.66 7.92
C THR A 82 6.29 -3.40 7.06
N ALA A 83 5.65 -2.28 7.44
CA ALA A 83 5.86 -1.00 6.75
C ALA A 83 7.29 -0.51 6.99
N ARG A 84 7.75 -0.53 8.25
CA ARG A 84 9.11 -0.18 8.62
C ARG A 84 10.15 -1.12 8.00
N GLU A 85 9.88 -2.42 7.96
CA GLU A 85 10.75 -3.40 7.29
C GLU A 85 10.88 -3.11 5.78
N LYS A 86 9.79 -2.73 5.10
CA LYS A 86 9.81 -2.34 3.69
C LYS A 86 10.59 -1.05 3.46
N GLU A 87 10.40 -0.04 4.30
CA GLU A 87 11.15 1.22 4.22
C GLU A 87 12.66 0.96 4.36
N ILE A 88 13.06 0.17 5.36
CA ILE A 88 14.47 -0.22 5.56
C ILE A 88 14.97 -1.03 4.36
N ALA A 89 14.18 -1.99 3.86
CA ALA A 89 14.57 -2.79 2.70
C ALA A 89 14.77 -1.95 1.44
N GLN A 90 13.91 -0.95 1.21
CA GLN A 90 14.04 0.01 0.11
C GLN A 90 15.29 0.88 0.26
N GLU A 91 15.55 1.39 1.46
CA GLU A 91 16.73 2.21 1.75
C GLU A 91 18.02 1.41 1.51
N VAL A 92 18.11 0.21 2.08
CA VAL A 92 19.26 -0.69 1.91
C VAL A 92 19.44 -1.10 0.45
N SER A 93 18.36 -1.45 -0.25
CA SER A 93 18.40 -1.83 -1.67
C SER A 93 18.92 -0.68 -2.54
N ARG A 94 18.47 0.55 -2.30
CA ARG A 94 18.94 1.75 -3.00
C ARG A 94 20.42 2.03 -2.73
N GLU A 95 20.86 1.89 -1.49
CA GLU A 95 22.25 2.10 -1.13
C GLU A 95 23.17 1.04 -1.76
N ILE A 96 22.78 -0.24 -1.71
CA ILE A 96 23.50 -1.34 -2.36
C ILE A 96 23.58 -1.11 -3.87
N SER A 97 22.46 -0.81 -4.54
CA SER A 97 22.45 -0.58 -5.99
C SER A 97 23.37 0.58 -6.40
N THR A 98 23.40 1.66 -5.61
CA THR A 98 24.29 2.80 -5.86
C THR A 98 25.76 2.41 -5.73
N LYS A 99 26.11 1.70 -4.65
CA LYS A 99 27.49 1.24 -4.39
C LYS A 99 27.95 0.24 -5.45
N VAL A 100 27.12 -0.75 -5.79
CA VAL A 100 27.42 -1.76 -6.81
C VAL A 100 27.59 -1.12 -8.20
N ALA A 101 26.71 -0.19 -8.58
CA ALA A 101 26.85 0.53 -9.84
C ALA A 101 28.15 1.35 -9.92
N ALA A 102 28.59 1.95 -8.80
CA ALA A 102 29.86 2.67 -8.75
C ALA A 102 31.07 1.72 -8.93
N VAL A 103 31.05 0.56 -8.27
CA VAL A 103 32.11 -0.47 -8.41
C VAL A 103 32.17 -1.00 -9.84
N ILE A 104 31.01 -1.28 -10.46
CA ILE A 104 30.94 -1.71 -11.86
C ILE A 104 31.58 -0.67 -12.77
N LYS A 105 31.33 0.63 -12.53
CA LYS A 105 31.91 1.71 -13.34
C LYS A 105 33.43 1.81 -13.21
N SER A 106 33.97 1.56 -12.02
CA SER A 106 35.41 1.68 -11.75
C SER A 106 36.22 0.43 -12.11
N VAL A 107 35.62 -0.77 -12.00
CA VAL A 107 36.32 -2.05 -12.22
C VAL A 107 36.21 -2.53 -13.66
N ILE A 108 35.06 -2.29 -14.32
CA ILE A 108 34.84 -2.75 -15.69
C ILE A 108 35.23 -1.63 -16.67
N PRO A 109 36.31 -1.80 -17.45
CA PRO A 109 36.71 -0.81 -18.45
C PRO A 109 35.66 -0.74 -19.57
N ASP A 110 35.57 0.40 -20.26
CA ASP A 110 34.60 0.57 -21.35
C ASP A 110 34.93 -0.29 -22.58
N VAL A 111 36.21 -0.68 -22.70
CA VAL A 111 36.75 -1.46 -23.81
C VAL A 111 37.56 -2.63 -23.26
N CYS A 112 37.38 -3.82 -23.83
CA CYS A 112 38.13 -5.02 -23.44
C CYS A 112 39.62 -4.89 -23.80
N PRO A 113 40.55 -5.10 -22.85
CA PRO A 113 41.98 -4.97 -23.11
C PRO A 113 42.53 -6.04 -24.06
N GLU A 114 41.88 -7.21 -24.16
CA GLU A 114 42.33 -8.30 -25.04
C GLU A 114 41.86 -8.13 -26.49
N CYS A 115 40.57 -7.88 -26.71
CA CYS A 115 39.96 -7.90 -28.04
C CYS A 115 39.50 -6.53 -28.55
N ARG A 116 39.69 -5.45 -27.78
CA ARG A 116 39.33 -4.05 -28.11
C ARG A 116 37.86 -3.80 -28.45
N ASN A 117 36.96 -4.75 -28.16
CA ASN A 117 35.51 -4.55 -28.29
C ASN A 117 34.95 -3.80 -27.06
N THR A 118 33.94 -2.97 -27.30
CA THR A 118 33.18 -2.25 -26.26
C THR A 118 32.39 -3.25 -25.40
N PHE A 119 32.36 -3.07 -24.08
CA PHE A 119 31.50 -3.87 -23.19
C PHE A 119 30.05 -3.37 -23.21
N PRO A 120 29.10 -4.07 -23.86
CA PRO A 120 27.75 -3.57 -24.06
C PRO A 120 26.87 -3.60 -22.79
N PHE A 121 27.33 -4.25 -21.72
CA PHE A 121 26.51 -4.51 -20.54
C PHE A 121 26.67 -3.47 -19.42
N LYS A 122 27.65 -2.56 -19.48
CA LYS A 122 27.97 -1.64 -18.39
C LYS A 122 26.78 -0.73 -18.00
N ASN A 123 26.12 -0.14 -18.99
CA ASN A 123 24.94 0.71 -18.77
C ASN A 123 23.67 -0.13 -18.53
N THR A 124 23.57 -1.28 -19.19
CA THR A 124 22.42 -2.20 -19.06
C THR A 124 22.32 -2.76 -17.64
N ILE A 125 23.44 -3.16 -17.02
CA ILE A 125 23.47 -3.68 -15.66
C ILE A 125 23.15 -2.57 -14.66
N ALA A 126 23.71 -1.37 -14.82
CA ALA A 126 23.41 -0.24 -13.95
C ALA A 126 21.92 0.15 -13.97
N ASN A 127 21.30 0.17 -15.15
CA ASN A 127 19.87 0.45 -15.30
C ASN A 127 19.00 -0.65 -14.68
N LYS A 128 19.39 -1.92 -14.85
CA LYS A 128 18.65 -3.07 -14.30
C LYS A 128 18.73 -3.13 -12.77
N LEU A 129 19.89 -2.80 -12.19
CA LEU A 129 20.06 -2.65 -10.75
C LEU A 129 19.21 -1.50 -10.19
N HIS A 130 19.05 -0.42 -10.95
CA HIS A 130 18.18 0.68 -10.55
C HIS A 130 16.70 0.26 -10.56
N GLN A 131 16.23 -0.43 -11.60
CA GLN A 131 14.87 -0.98 -11.68
C GLN A 131 14.58 -1.94 -10.51
N LEU A 132 15.49 -2.85 -10.22
CA LEU A 132 15.35 -3.79 -9.10
C LEU A 132 15.31 -3.07 -7.74
N SER A 133 16.00 -1.93 -7.58
CA SER A 133 15.93 -1.14 -6.34
C SER A 133 14.61 -0.40 -6.14
N THR A 134 13.83 -0.18 -7.21
CA THR A 134 12.54 0.51 -7.15
C THR A 134 11.34 -0.43 -6.98
N GLU A 135 11.55 -1.74 -7.18
CA GLU A 135 10.50 -2.78 -7.13
C GLU A 135 10.41 -3.51 -5.78
N VAL A 136 11.33 -3.24 -4.84
CA VAL A 136 11.36 -3.78 -3.46
C VAL A 136 10.48 -2.95 -2.54
#